data_AF-D4EA89-F1
#
_entry.id   AF-D4EA89-F1
#
_cell.length_a   1.000
_cell.length_b   1.000
_cell.length_c   1.000
_cell.angle_alpha   90.00
_cell.angle_beta   90.00
_cell.angle_gamma   90.00
#
_symmetry.space_group_name_H-M   'P 1'
#
loop_
_entity.id
_entity.type
_entity.pdbx_description
1 polymer ?
#
loop_
_entity_poly.entity_id
_entity_poly.type
_entity_poly.pdbx_seq_one_letter_code
_entity_poly.pdbx_strand_id
1 'polypeptide(L)' 'MSDSERQQAAVARKRATHKEVKIFVRNSLKHRLVEMCEADGVTQAEMIEKWIELEYQSRSISL' A
#
# COMPACT_ATOMS: atom_id res chain seq x y z
N MET A 1 -28.84 -4.43 -7.00
CA MET A 1 -27.68 -4.71 -6.12
C MET A 1 -27.77 -3.81 -4.91
N SER A 2 -27.79 -4.41 -3.73
CA SER A 2 -27.66 -3.71 -2.44
C SER A 2 -26.26 -3.12 -2.27
N ASP A 3 -26.11 -2.17 -1.35
CA ASP A 3 -24.82 -1.56 -1.02
C ASP A 3 -23.81 -2.60 -0.52
N SER A 4 -24.28 -3.60 0.23
CA SER A 4 -23.48 -4.75 0.69
C SER A 4 -22.91 -5.57 -0.48
N GLU A 5 -23.72 -5.86 -1.50
CA GLU A 5 -23.27 -6.61 -2.69
C GLU A 5 -22.23 -5.80 -3.49
N ARG A 6 -22.41 -4.48 -3.59
CA ARG A 6 -21.42 -3.60 -4.26
C ARG A 6 -20.10 -3.58 -3.50
N GLN A 7 -20.13 -3.48 -2.17
CA GLN A 7 -18.94 -3.48 -1.33
C GLN A 7 -18.19 -4.81 -1.41
N GLN A 8 -18.89 -5.93 -1.34
CA GLN A 8 -18.29 -7.27 -1.48
C GLN A 8 -17.63 -7.44 -2.85
N ALA A 9 -18.28 -7.02 -3.93
CA ALA A 9 -17.72 -7.09 -5.26
C ALA A 9 -16.46 -6.20 -5.42
N ALA A 10 -16.43 -5.02 -4.79
CA ALA A 10 -15.25 -4.16 -4.80
C ALA A 10 -14.06 -4.78 -4.05
N VAL A 11 -14.31 -5.37 -2.88
CA VAL A 11 -13.28 -6.08 -2.10
C VAL A 11 -12.77 -7.31 -2.85
N ALA A 12 -13.66 -8.08 -3.49
CA ALA A 12 -13.28 -9.25 -4.28
C ALA A 12 -12.36 -8.88 -5.46
N ARG A 13 -12.70 -7.81 -6.20
CA ARG A 13 -11.83 -7.28 -7.27
C ARG A 13 -10.46 -6.86 -6.75
N LYS A 14 -10.40 -6.16 -5.62
CA LYS A 14 -9.13 -5.72 -5.02
C LYS A 14 -8.24 -6.91 -4.60
N ARG A 15 -8.83 -7.96 -4.03
CA ARG A 15 -8.12 -9.19 -3.63
C ARG A 15 -7.62 -10.05 -4.79
N ALA A 16 -8.22 -9.91 -5.97
CA ALA A 16 -7.75 -10.60 -7.17
C ALA A 16 -6.39 -10.06 -7.65
N THR A 17 -6.14 -8.76 -7.47
CA THR A 17 -4.92 -8.09 -7.93
C THR A 17 -3.93 -7.76 -6.81
N HIS A 18 -4.37 -7.68 -5.55
CA HIS A 18 -3.51 -7.31 -4.42
C HIS A 18 -3.54 -8.36 -3.30
N LYS A 19 -2.40 -8.59 -2.65
CA LYS A 19 -2.30 -9.37 -1.40
C LYS A 19 -2.19 -8.44 -0.21
N GLU A 20 -2.81 -8.81 0.90
CA GLU A 20 -2.77 -8.02 2.15
C GLU A 20 -1.39 -8.15 2.83
N VAL A 21 -0.85 -7.02 3.29
CA VAL A 21 0.37 -6.95 4.08
C VAL A 21 0.01 -6.55 5.52
N LYS A 22 0.11 -7.49 6.46
CA LYS A 22 -0.15 -7.26 7.90
C LYS A 22 1.15 -6.97 8.64
N ILE A 23 1.39 -5.71 8.98
CA ILE A 23 2.64 -5.28 9.63
C ILE A 23 2.38 -4.36 10.82
N PHE A 24 3.30 -4.45 11.79
CA PHE A 24 3.46 -3.47 12.86
C PHE A 24 4.79 -2.74 12.66
N VAL A 25 4.78 -1.42 12.80
CA VAL A 25 5.96 -0.57 12.66
C VAL A 25 6.04 0.39 13.85
N ARG A 26 7.22 0.95 14.11
CA ARG A 26 7.39 1.94 15.19
C ARG A 26 6.49 3.16 14.95
N ASN A 27 5.86 3.67 16.01
CA ASN A 27 4.93 4.80 15.94
C ASN A 27 5.54 6.02 15.24
N SER A 28 6.80 6.35 15.52
CA SER A 28 7.50 7.46 14.88
C SER A 28 7.63 7.31 13.36
N LEU A 29 7.82 6.08 12.87
CA LEU A 29 7.85 5.81 11.43
C LEU A 29 6.45 5.86 10.83
N LYS A 30 5.44 5.37 11.56
CA LYS A 30 4.05 5.46 11.12
C LYS A 30 3.61 6.91 10.92
N HIS A 31 3.96 7.80 11.84
CA HIS A 31 3.63 9.22 11.74
C HIS A 31 4.25 9.83 10.49
N ARG A 32 5.55 9.60 10.27
CA ARG A 32 6.23 10.07 9.06
C ARG A 32 5.64 9.51 7.78
N LEU A 33 5.26 8.23 7.76
CA LEU A 33 4.56 7.64 6.61
C LEU A 33 3.26 8.39 6.31
N VAL A 34 2.46 8.71 7.32
CA VAL A 34 1.21 9.46 7.15
C VAL A 34 1.48 10.87 6.63
N GLU A 35 2.43 11.60 7.22
CA GLU A 35 2.83 12.94 6.76
C GLU A 35 3.27 12.94 5.29
N MET A 36 4.09 11.98 4.88
CA MET A 36 4.51 11.84 3.48
C MET A 36 3.35 11.50 2.54
N CYS A 37 2.42 10.64 2.99
CA CYS A 37 1.22 10.30 2.20
C CYS A 37 0.32 11.53 1.98
N GLU A 38 0.13 12.34 3.02
CA GLU A 38 -0.65 13.58 2.94
C GLU A 38 0.01 14.61 2.02
N ALA A 39 1.33 14.77 2.11
CA ALA A 39 2.09 15.70 1.28
C ALA A 39 2.05 15.30 -0.21
N ASP A 40 2.17 14.01 -0.51
CA ASP A 40 2.23 13.49 -1.88
C ASP A 40 0.83 13.20 -2.48
N GLY A 41 -0.23 13.27 -1.67
CA GLY A 41 -1.60 12.96 -2.10
C GLY A 41 -1.82 11.48 -2.43
N VAL A 42 -1.09 10.59 -1.78
CA VAL A 42 -1.14 9.13 -2.01
C VAL A 42 -1.60 8.38 -0.78
N THR A 43 -2.07 7.16 -0.98
CA THR A 43 -2.37 6.23 0.11
C THR A 43 -1.10 5.58 0.66
N GLN A 44 -1.19 5.07 1.88
CA GLN A 44 -0.10 4.32 2.50
C GLN A 44 0.27 3.05 1.71
N ALA A 45 -0.70 2.43 1.04
CA ALA A 45 -0.46 1.26 0.21
C ALA A 45 0.39 1.62 -1.01
N GLU A 46 0.01 2.69 -1.73
CA GLU A 46 0.77 3.19 -2.89
C GLU A 46 2.19 3.60 -2.52
N MET A 47 2.37 4.27 -1.36
CA MET A 47 3.69 4.62 -0.85
C MET A 47 4.55 3.39 -0.56
N ILE A 48 3.97 2.36 0.06
CA ILE A 48 4.67 1.09 0.35
C ILE A 48 5.01 0.35 -0.95
N GLU A 49 4.10 0.28 -1.91
CA GLU A 49 4.34 -0.34 -3.23
C GLU A 49 5.52 0.37 -3.93
N LYS A 50 5.53 1.71 -3.95
CA LYS A 50 6.63 2.51 -4.51
C LYS A 50 7.97 2.22 -3.84
N TRP A 51 8.02 2.10 -2.51
CA TRP A 51 9.27 1.77 -1.82
C TRP A 51 9.74 0.34 -2.09
N ILE A 52 8.83 -0.62 -2.21
CA ILE A 52 9.17 -2.00 -2.59
C ILE A 52 9.77 -2.03 -4.00
N GLU A 53 9.18 -1.33 -4.96
CA GLU A 53 9.69 -1.23 -6.33
C GLU A 53 11.08 -0.59 -6.39
N LEU A 54 11.28 0.54 -5.70
CA LEU A 54 12.57 1.24 -5.65
C LEU A 54 13.66 0.37 -5.01
N GLU A 55 13.35 -0.32 -3.91
CA GLU A 55 14.29 -1.21 -3.24
C GLU A 55 14.64 -2.42 -4.12
N TYR A 56 13.65 -2.98 -4.84
CA TYR A 56 13.88 -4.05 -5.79
C TYR A 56 14.81 -3.61 -6.92
N GLN A 57 14.54 -2.45 -7.53
CA GLN A 57 15.38 -1.89 -8.60
C GLN A 57 16.81 -1.62 -8.12
N SER A 58 16.97 -1.02 -6.94
CA SER A 58 18.27 -0.74 -6.32
C SER A 58 19.11 -2.01 -6.16
N ARG A 59 18.48 -3.12 -5.72
CA ARG A 59 19.14 -4.42 -5.57
C ARG A 59 19.43 -5.11 -6.89
N SER A 60 18.53 -5.00 -7.87
CA SER A 60 18.69 -5.59 -9.21
C SER A 60 19.79 -4.92 -10.04
N ILE A 61 20.10 -3.64 -9.80
CA ILE A 61 21.23 -2.94 -10.45
C ILE A 61 22.58 -3.37 -9.84
N SER A 62 22.56 -3.94 -8.63
CA SER A 62 23.76 -4.34 -7.87
C SER A 62 24.16 -5.81 -8.06
N LEU A 63 23.50 -6.53 -8.98
CA LEU A 63 23.80 -7.92 -9.39
C LEU A 63 24.20 -7.95 -10.87
#